data_AF-R5K5N9-F1
#
_entry.id   AF-R5K5N9-F1
#
_cell.length_a   1.000
_cell.length_b   1.000
_cell.length_c   1.000
_cell.angle_alpha   90.00
_cell.angle_beta   90.00
_cell.angle_gamma   90.00
#
_symmetry.space_group_name_H-M   'P 1'
#
loop_
_entity.id
_entity.type
_entity.pdbx_description
1 polymer ?
#
loop_
_entity_poly.entity_id
_entity_poly.type
_entity_poly.pdbx_seq_one_letter_code
_entity_poly.pdbx_strand_id
1 'polypeptide(L)' 'MLDIKQEIQVLLLRQGLSMSKMTRNMNQKGLAKTNVASLSRMLSSKTIKFEAVQQILDYLGYELEIKKKLN' A
#
# COMPACT_ATOMS: atom_id res chain seq x y z
N MET A 1 -12.79 5.43 -10.83
CA MET A 1 -12.19 4.11 -10.56
C MET A 1 -11.20 4.31 -9.43
N LEU A 2 -11.23 3.49 -8.39
CA LEU A 2 -10.32 3.62 -7.24
C LEU A 2 -8.88 3.49 -7.73
N ASP A 3 -8.02 4.48 -7.44
CA ASP A 3 -6.58 4.40 -7.71
C ASP A 3 -5.86 4.01 -6.42
N ILE A 4 -5.39 2.77 -6.35
CA ILE A 4 -4.77 2.23 -5.14
C ILE A 4 -3.54 3.03 -4.68
N LYS A 5 -2.82 3.68 -5.61
CA LYS A 5 -1.68 4.52 -5.27
C LYS A 5 -2.14 5.75 -4.50
N GLN A 6 -3.18 6.41 -4.99
CA GLN A 6 -3.73 7.61 -4.35
C GLN A 6 -4.32 7.27 -2.98
N GLU A 7 -5.03 6.16 -2.87
CA GLU A 7 -5.57 5.69 -1.58
C GLU A 7 -4.45 5.46 -0.57
N ILE A 8 -3.41 4.69 -0.92
CA ILE A 8 -2.26 4.45 -0.04
C ILE A 8 -1.60 5.78 0.38
N GLN A 9 -1.46 6.74 -0.55
CA GLN A 9 -0.91 8.06 -0.23
C GLN A 9 -1.77 8.82 0.79
N VAL A 10 -3.09 8.82 0.63
CA VAL A 10 -4.02 9.45 1.57
C VAL A 10 -3.94 8.78 2.94
N LEU A 11 -3.90 7.45 3.00
CA LEU A 11 -3.79 6.71 4.26
C LEU A 11 -2.48 7.05 5.00
N LEU A 12 -1.37 7.15 4.27
CA LEU A 12 -0.08 7.54 4.84
C LEU A 12 -0.11 8.98 5.37
N LEU A 13 -0.69 9.92 4.62
CA LEU A 13 -0.84 11.31 5.05
C LEU A 13 -1.66 11.43 6.34
N ARG A 14 -2.77 10.69 6.45
CA ARG A 14 -3.59 10.64 7.68
C ARG A 14 -2.83 10.17 8.91
N GLN A 15 -1.79 9.37 8.72
CA GLN A 15 -0.93 8.85 9.78
C GLN A 15 0.39 9.62 9.96
N GLY A 16 0.61 10.70 9.20
CA GLY A 16 1.88 11.46 9.23
C GLY A 16 3.08 10.64 8.76
N LEU A 17 2.85 9.64 7.89
CA LEU A 17 3.88 8.76 7.34
C LEU A 17 4.23 9.16 5.91
N SER A 18 5.51 8.99 5.55
CA SER A 18 5.95 9.05 4.16
C SER A 18 6.07 7.63 3.59
N MET A 19 6.00 7.52 2.25
CA MET A 19 6.23 6.27 1.54
C MET A 19 7.57 5.63 1.90
N SER A 20 8.60 6.46 2.07
CA SER A 20 9.94 6.03 2.45
C SER A 20 10.00 5.45 3.85
N LYS A 21 9.32 6.12 4.80
CA LYS A 21 9.25 5.66 6.20
C LYS A 21 8.48 4.35 6.30
N MET A 22 7.34 4.23 5.60
CA MET A 22 6.57 2.99 5.55
C MET A 22 7.39 1.85 4.93
N THR A 23 8.01 2.06 3.76
CA THR A 23 8.82 1.02 3.10
C THR A 23 9.97 0.55 4.00
N ARG A 24 10.66 1.48 4.66
CA ARG A 24 11.74 1.16 5.61
C ARG A 24 11.21 0.32 6.77
N ASN A 25 10.10 0.71 7.37
CA ASN A 25 9.51 -0.01 8.50
C ASN A 25 9.03 -1.41 8.10
N MET A 26 8.43 -1.57 6.90
CA MET A 26 8.00 -2.86 6.39
C MET A 26 9.18 -3.79 6.11
N ASN A 27 10.27 -3.29 5.52
CA ASN A 27 11.48 -4.06 5.32
C ASN A 27 12.13 -4.50 6.65
N GLN A 28 12.17 -3.61 7.64
CA GLN A 28 12.71 -3.92 8.97
C GLN A 28 11.91 -5.01 9.69
N LYS A 29 10.60 -5.04 9.48
CA LYS A 29 9.71 -6.08 10.01
C LYS A 29 9.72 -7.38 9.19
N GLY A 30 10.51 -7.45 8.12
CA GLY A 30 10.53 -8.61 7.21
C GLY A 30 9.25 -8.79 6.38
N LEU A 31 8.35 -7.80 6.39
CA LEU A 31 7.04 -7.83 5.72
C LEU A 31 7.15 -7.53 4.22
N ALA A 32 8.24 -6.87 3.81
CA ALA A 32 8.52 -6.59 2.42
C ALA A 32 10.02 -6.74 2.13
N LYS A 33 10.35 -7.00 0.86
CA LYS A 33 11.72 -6.93 0.32
C LYS A 33 11.74 -6.00 -0.88
N THR A 34 11.39 -4.73 -0.67
CA THR A 34 11.33 -3.75 -1.76
C THR A 34 11.93 -2.41 -1.34
N ASN A 35 12.34 -1.60 -2.31
CA ASN A 35 12.75 -0.23 -2.05
C ASN A 35 11.66 0.75 -2.49
N VAL A 36 11.75 1.99 -2.02
CA VAL A 36 10.72 3.02 -2.24
C VAL A 36 10.50 3.31 -3.72
N ALA A 37 11.58 3.34 -4.52
CA ALA A 37 11.50 3.62 -5.95
C ALA A 37 10.78 2.49 -6.71
N SER A 38 11.12 1.24 -6.40
CA SER A 38 10.45 0.06 -6.95
C SER A 38 8.98 0.03 -6.56
N LEU A 39 8.65 0.29 -5.29
CA LEU A 39 7.26 0.33 -4.83
C LEU A 39 6.46 1.44 -5.54
N SER A 40 7.01 2.65 -5.60
CA SER A 40 6.39 3.79 -6.29
C SER A 40 6.16 3.50 -7.78
N ARG A 41 7.14 2.86 -8.44
CA ARG A 41 7.02 2.43 -9.84
C ARG A 41 5.88 1.43 -10.00
N MET A 42 5.87 0.34 -9.23
CA MET A 42 4.85 -0.71 -9.32
C MET A 42 3.44 -0.19 -9.06
N LEU A 43 3.29 0.73 -8.10
CA LEU A 43 2.00 1.41 -7.83
C LEU A 43 1.57 2.25 -9.03
N SER A 44 2.49 3.02 -9.61
CA SER A 44 2.22 3.90 -10.75
C SER A 44 1.92 3.12 -12.04
N SER A 45 2.63 2.02 -12.28
CA SER A 45 2.43 1.14 -13.45
C SER A 45 1.29 0.14 -13.27
N LYS A 46 0.63 0.12 -12.09
CA LYS A 46 -0.43 -0.85 -11.76
C LYS A 46 0.02 -2.31 -11.88
N THR A 47 1.32 -2.57 -11.72
CA THR A 47 1.91 -3.92 -11.76
C THR A 47 2.21 -4.46 -10.36
N ILE A 48 1.81 -3.73 -9.31
CA ILE A 48 1.95 -4.21 -7.95
C ILE A 48 1.11 -5.47 -7.74
N LYS A 49 1.68 -6.46 -7.06
CA LYS A 49 0.95 -7.68 -6.68
C LYS A 49 -0.11 -7.34 -5.65
N PHE A 50 -1.26 -8.00 -5.74
CA PHE A 50 -2.35 -7.84 -4.79
C PHE A 50 -1.93 -8.11 -3.34
N GLU A 51 -1.15 -9.17 -3.11
CA GLU A 51 -0.58 -9.51 -1.80
C GLU A 51 0.22 -8.34 -1.18
N ALA A 52 0.99 -7.62 -1.99
CA ALA A 52 1.76 -6.47 -1.49
C ALA A 52 0.85 -5.30 -1.10
N VAL A 53 -0.29 -5.14 -1.77
CA VAL A 53 -1.31 -4.14 -1.38
C VAL A 53 -1.94 -4.54 -0.04
N GLN A 54 -2.29 -5.80 0.16
CA GLN A 54 -2.81 -6.31 1.43
C GLN A 54 -1.81 -6.05 2.57
N GLN A 55 -0.55 -6.43 2.39
CA GLN A 55 0.50 -6.19 3.39
C GLN A 55 0.67 -4.71 3.76
N ILE A 56 0.54 -3.80 2.78
CA ILE A 56 0.58 -2.35 3.05
C ILE A 56 -0.63 -1.93 3.88
N LEU A 57 -1.83 -2.38 3.51
CA LEU A 57 -3.05 -2.03 4.22
C LEU A 57 -3.05 -2.60 5.65
N ASP A 58 -2.66 -3.85 5.83
CA ASP A 58 -2.49 -4.49 7.14
C ASP A 58 -1.49 -3.72 8.01
N TYR A 59 -0.35 -3.32 7.43
CA TYR A 59 0.65 -2.49 8.13
C TYR A 59 0.06 -1.13 8.56
N LEU A 60 -0.83 -0.55 7.76
CA LEU A 60 -1.51 0.71 8.06
C LEU A 60 -2.75 0.52 8.95
N GLY A 61 -3.12 -0.70 9.32
CA GLY A 61 -4.30 -1.00 10.14
C GLY A 61 -5.62 -0.95 9.38
N TYR A 62 -5.61 -1.24 8.08
CA TYR A 62 -6.78 -1.31 7.21
C TYR A 62 -6.95 -2.71 6.63
N GLU A 63 -8.19 -3.11 6.37
CA GLU A 63 -8.51 -4.37 5.69
C GLU A 63 -9.16 -4.12 4.32
N LEU A 64 -9.02 -5.10 3.41
CA LEU A 64 -9.71 -5.11 2.13
C LEU A 64 -11.02 -5.88 2.25
N GLU A 65 -12.13 -5.20 1.94
CA GLU A 65 -13.46 -5.80 1.97
C GLU A 65 -14.02 -5.99 0.55
N ILE A 66 -14.40 -7.23 0.21
CA ILE A 66 -15.09 -7.54 -1.05
C ILE A 66 -16.59 -7.54 -0.79
N LYS A 67 -17.27 -6.51 -1.29
CA LYS A 67 -18.75 -6.40 -1.21
C LYS A 67 -19.41 -6.77 -2.53
N LYS A 68 -20.50 -7.52 -2.43
CA LYS A 68 -21.41 -7.70 -3.57
C LYS A 68 -22.04 -6.36 -3.90
N LYS A 69 -21.94 -5.92 -5.15
CA LYS A 69 -22.69 -4.76 -5.63
C LYS A 69 -24.18 -5.12 -5.60
N LEU A 70 -24.95 -4.40 -4.80
CA LEU A 70 -26.41 -4.39 -4.93
C LEU A 70 -26.70 -3.58 -6.19
N ASN A 71 -27.28 -4.24 -7.20
CA ASN A 71 -27.81 -3.59 -8.38
C ASN A 71 -29.12 -2.91 -8.03
#